data_AF-A0A392UA08-F1
#
_entry.id   AF-A0A392UA08-F1
#
_cell.length_a   1.000
_cell.length_b   1.000
_cell.length_c   1.000
_cell.angle_alpha   90.00
_cell.angle_beta   90.00
_cell.angle_gamma   90.00
#
_symmetry.space_group_name_H-M   'P 1'
#
loop_
_entity.id
_entity.type
_entity.pdbx_description
1 polymer ?
#
loop_
_entity_poly.entity_id
_entity_poly.type
_entity_poly.pdbx_seq_one_letter_code
_entity_poly.pdbx_strand_id
1 'polypeptide(L)' 'MTSGLKVNFWKSCIMGINVSEEFLVMASDFLNCRVGRTPFKYLGLPVGANPRK' A
#
# COMPACT_ATOMS: atom_id res chain seq x y z
N MET A 1 14.51 -4.02 -20.97
CA MET A 1 13.11 -4.00 -21.42
C MET A 1 12.23 -4.00 -20.19
N THR A 2 11.30 -3.05 -20.07
CA THR A 2 10.24 -3.07 -19.04
C THR A 2 9.04 -3.87 -19.57
N SER A 3 8.19 -4.39 -18.70
CA SER A 3 7.10 -5.31 -19.06
C SER A 3 5.98 -4.70 -19.92
N GLY A 4 5.99 -3.38 -20.16
CA GLY A 4 4.95 -2.68 -20.93
C GLY A 4 3.60 -2.57 -20.21
N LEU A 5 3.51 -2.99 -18.94
CA LEU A 5 2.29 -2.95 -18.15
C LEU A 5 2.06 -1.56 -17.54
N LYS A 6 0.79 -1.15 -17.41
CA LYS A 6 0.38 0.09 -16.74
C LYS A 6 -0.18 -0.22 -15.35
N VAL A 7 0.36 0.45 -14.34
CA VAL A 7 -0.15 0.35 -12.97
C VAL A 7 -1.50 1.07 -12.85
N ASN A 8 -2.43 0.47 -12.12
CA ASN A 8 -3.71 1.08 -11.79
C ASN A 8 -3.68 1.67 -10.37
N PHE A 9 -3.33 2.95 -10.28
CA PHE A 9 -3.18 3.64 -8.99
C PHE A 9 -4.48 3.74 -8.18
N TRP A 10 -5.65 3.65 -8.82
CA TRP A 10 -6.94 3.62 -8.13
C TRP A 10 -7.16 2.32 -7.34
N LYS A 11 -6.60 1.21 -7.82
CA LYS A 11 -6.63 -0.10 -7.15
C LYS A 11 -5.41 -0.34 -6.27
N SER A 12 -4.38 0.49 -6.38
CA SER A 12 -3.14 0.38 -5.63
C SER A 12 -3.15 1.28 -4.39
N CYS A 13 -2.39 0.86 -3.38
CA CYS A 13 -2.09 1.68 -2.22
C CYS A 13 -0.63 1.50 -1.82
N ILE A 14 -0.06 2.51 -1.17
CA ILE A 14 1.29 2.46 -0.62
C ILE A 14 1.22 2.28 0.90
N MET A 15 2.08 1.43 1.45
CA MET A 15 2.19 1.19 2.89
C MET A 15 3.63 1.40 3.32
N GLY A 16 3.83 2.10 4.44
CA GLY A 16 5.16 2.35 4.97
C GLY A 16 5.46 1.43 6.14
N ILE A 17 6.68 0.91 6.17
CA ILE A 17 7.21 0.10 7.27
C ILE A 17 8.37 0.86 7.87
N ASN A 18 8.25 1.27 9.13
CA ASN A 18 9.27 2.03 9.85
C ASN A 18 9.69 3.32 9.13
N VAL A 19 8.72 4.03 8.55
CA VAL A 19 8.90 5.34 7.92
C VAL A 19 7.94 6.35 8.56
N SER A 20 8.25 7.63 8.41
CA SER A 20 7.40 8.69 8.95
C SER A 20 6.10 8.82 8.15
N GLU A 21 5.03 9.31 8.78
CA GLU A 21 3.75 9.53 8.10
C GLU A 21 3.86 10.62 7.02
N GLU A 22 4.70 11.63 7.23
CA GLU A 22 4.90 12.72 6.28
C GLU A 22 5.50 12.20 4.96
N PHE A 23 6.48 11.29 5.04
CA PHE A 23 7.04 10.65 3.86
C PHE A 23 6.00 9.80 3.13
N LEU A 24 5.17 9.07 3.88
CA LEU A 24 4.10 8.25 3.32
C LEU A 24 3.07 9.08 2.55
N VAL A 25 2.66 10.22 3.11
CA VAL A 25 1.70 11.14 2.49
C VAL A 25 2.31 11.76 1.22
N MET A 26 3.55 12.25 1.29
CA MET A 26 4.25 12.75 0.11
C MET A 26 4.35 11.69 -1.00
N ALA A 27 4.65 10.44 -0.64
CA ALA A 27 4.74 9.35 -1.60
C ALA A 27 3.38 8.98 -2.21
N SER A 28 2.31 8.96 -1.42
CA SER A 28 0.96 8.69 -1.95
C SER A 28 0.48 9.78 -2.89
N ASP A 29 0.78 11.03 -2.58
CA ASP A 29 0.41 12.18 -3.40
C ASP A 29 1.18 12.18 -4.72
N PHE A 30 2.48 11.90 -4.67
CA PHE A 30 3.32 11.77 -5.86
C PHE A 30 2.84 10.66 -6.81
N LEU A 31 2.45 9.50 -6.27
CA LEU A 31 1.94 8.37 -7.04
C LEU A 31 0.46 8.49 -7.41
N ASN A 32 -0.26 9.47 -6.85
CA ASN A 32 -1.71 9.60 -6.92
C ASN A 32 -2.42 8.29 -6.54
N CYS A 33 -2.01 7.69 -5.43
CA CYS A 33 -2.58 6.45 -4.90
C CYS A 33 -2.97 6.60 -3.43
N ARG A 34 -3.61 5.57 -2.86
CA ARG A 34 -4.09 5.63 -1.47
C ARG A 34 -3.00 5.23 -0.49
N VAL A 35 -3.01 5.79 0.73
CA VAL A 35 -2.22 5.23 1.84
C VAL A 35 -2.94 4.02 2.41
N GLY A 36 -2.25 2.88 2.49
CA GLY A 36 -2.72 1.65 3.11
C GLY A 36 -2.20 1.49 4.55
N ARG A 37 -2.85 0.63 5.33
CA ARG A 37 -2.47 0.30 6.71
C ARG A 37 -2.61 -1.20 6.96
N THR A 38 -1.83 -1.73 7.90
CA THR A 38 -2.00 -3.10 8.40
C THR A 38 -2.97 -3.11 9.59
N PRO A 39 -3.77 -4.18 9.77
CA PRO A 39 -3.94 -5.31 8.86
C PRO A 39 -4.78 -4.97 7.61
N PHE A 40 -4.53 -5.62 6.48
CA PHE A 40 -5.29 -5.44 5.23
C PHE A 40 -5.68 -6.77 4.61
N LYS A 41 -6.63 -6.77 3.65
CA LYS A 41 -7.01 -7.98 2.90
C LYS A 41 -6.22 -8.07 1.60
N TYR A 42 -5.58 -9.21 1.37
CA TYR A 42 -4.97 -9.56 0.10
C TYR A 42 -5.55 -10.89 -0.39
N LEU A 43 -6.21 -10.87 -1.54
CA LEU A 43 -6.90 -12.04 -2.11
C LEU A 43 -7.85 -12.74 -1.10
N GLY A 44 -8.54 -11.94 -0.28
CA GLY A 44 -9.46 -12.42 0.76
C GLY A 44 -8.81 -12.80 2.08
N LEU A 45 -7.47 -12.85 2.17
CA LEU A 45 -6.74 -13.22 3.38
C LEU A 45 -6.28 -11.98 4.18
N PRO A 46 -6.42 -11.98 5.51
CA PRO A 46 -5.94 -10.87 6.34
C PRO A 46 -4.41 -10.94 6.51
N VAL A 47 -3.71 -9.96 5.97
CA VAL A 47 -2.26 -9.79 6.07
C VAL A 47 -1.93 -8.81 7.19
N GLY A 48 -0.97 -9.16 8.06
CA GLY A 48 -0.57 -8.36 9.21
C GLY A 48 -1.55 -8.40 10.38
N ALA A 49 -2.63 -9.18 10.28
CA ALA A 49 -3.52 -9.45 11.41
C ALA A 49 -2.82 -10.44 12.36
N ASN A 50 -3.02 -10.27 13.67
CA ASN A 50 -2.54 -11.22 14.67
C ASN A 50 -3.67 -12.20 15.00
N PRO A 51 -3.58 -13.49 14.63
CA PRO A 51 -4.64 -14.47 14.92
C PRO A 51 -4.78 -14.80 16.41
N ARG A 52 -3.80 -14.41 17.24
CA ARG A 52 -3.79 -14.65 18.69
C ARG A 52 -4.37 -13.49 19.50
N LYS A 53 -4.78 -12.41 18.84
CA LYS A 53 -5.41 -11.25 19.48
C LYS A 53 -6.91 -11.29 19.28
#